data_AF-X6MY18-F1
#
_entry.id   AF-X6MY18-F1
#
_cell.length_a   1.000
_cell.length_b   1.000
_cell.length_c   1.000
_cell.angle_alpha   90.00
_cell.angle_beta   90.00
_cell.angle_gamma   90.00
#
_symmetry.space_group_name_H-M   'P 1'
#
loop_
_entity.id
_entity.type
_entity.pdbx_description
1 polymer ?
#
loop_
_entity_poly.entity_id
_entity_poly.type
_entity_poly.pdbx_seq_one_letter_code
_entity_poly.pdbx_strand_id
1 'polypeptide(L)'
;KKKKMHVYLFINTYTYHLHAAHCKRPNNGIAVSAIKGDGLYEALEWTQEAYFDPKRAAKIKERDALEQQKKAEAKAAAEEAKEEKEKEKEKEPKKSKLEEWVERKDEDDDVFLEKFENVTLDGPFDHYVHLRLAYLYFTKFGRRQGLQKIFSNLQNFLTKSKNTRNTFSITITYFWAHMVWYALEATKIGKDNFKTFLVMNPRLSDFGLYKEYYSDDLFLKNAKSREEFMFPDKKDKQLPSTVDTNLQELKEAKKGIDVIAQLKQLAKEDTDDKTFIKLFETKQLQGWNHLYLLRAIWYYLETIGRKEGKNKIFSEIKRHDGDAYHETLTYFWLQMVDFFRMVAVELNTNKTTISTFTQWIELLRENSFRISPKKSWFSKSTSYDLED
;
A
#
# COMPACT_ATOMS: atom_id res chain seq x y z
N LYS A 1 18.36 10.23 22.24
CA LYS A 1 18.43 8.80 21.83
C LYS A 1 17.05 8.34 21.35
N LYS A 2 16.99 7.80 20.13
CA LYS A 2 15.87 7.12 19.43
C LYS A 2 14.66 7.97 18.98
N LYS A 3 14.77 8.55 17.77
CA LYS A 3 13.65 8.63 16.81
C LYS A 3 14.00 7.67 15.66
N LYS A 4 13.39 6.48 15.62
CA LYS A 4 13.49 5.55 14.49
C LYS A 4 12.49 5.97 13.41
N MET A 5 13.00 6.16 12.21
CA MET A 5 12.28 6.55 10.99
C MET A 5 11.58 5.30 10.44
N HIS A 6 10.25 5.33 10.30
CA HIS A 6 9.45 4.23 9.76
C HIS A 6 9.20 4.45 8.26
N VAL A 7 9.93 3.70 7.42
CA VAL A 7 9.70 3.53 5.96
C VAL A 7 9.28 2.08 5.68
N TYR A 8 8.46 1.49 6.56
CA TYR A 8 8.18 0.05 6.53
C TYR A 8 6.93 -0.36 5.74
N LEU A 9 6.07 0.57 5.31
CA LEU A 9 4.75 0.21 4.76
C LEU A 9 4.68 0.03 3.23
N PHE A 10 5.74 0.32 2.48
CA PHE A 10 5.74 0.21 1.00
C PHE A 10 6.39 -1.08 0.47
N ILE A 11 7.12 -1.81 1.33
CA ILE A 11 8.05 -2.87 0.91
C ILE A 11 7.35 -4.21 0.63
N ASN A 12 6.20 -4.49 1.25
CA ASN A 12 5.51 -5.78 1.07
C ASN A 12 4.56 -5.83 -0.14
N THR A 13 4.13 -4.69 -0.68
CA THR A 13 3.06 -4.64 -1.69
C THR A 13 3.53 -5.09 -3.08
N TYR A 14 4.80 -4.87 -3.43
CA TYR A 14 5.30 -5.21 -4.76
C TYR A 14 5.64 -6.71 -4.92
N THR A 15 6.12 -7.37 -3.85
CA THR A 15 6.58 -8.77 -3.91
C THR A 15 5.44 -9.78 -3.84
N TYR A 16 4.36 -9.47 -3.10
CA TYR A 16 3.23 -10.40 -2.92
C TYR A 16 2.24 -10.43 -4.10
N HIS A 17 2.08 -9.32 -4.83
CA HIS A 17 1.14 -9.25 -5.95
C HIS A 17 1.52 -10.11 -7.15
N LEU A 18 2.81 -10.44 -7.31
CA LEU A 18 3.28 -11.38 -8.34
C LEU A 18 3.05 -12.85 -7.96
N HIS A 19 3.04 -13.19 -6.67
CA HIS A 19 2.96 -14.57 -6.21
C HIS A 19 1.52 -15.09 -6.02
N ALA A 20 0.58 -14.23 -5.61
CA ALA A 20 -0.77 -14.66 -5.23
C ALA A 20 -1.74 -14.86 -6.41
N ALA A 21 -1.41 -14.38 -7.62
CA ALA A 21 -2.38 -14.39 -8.72
C ALA A 21 -2.53 -15.75 -9.43
N HIS A 22 -1.53 -16.65 -9.44
CA HIS A 22 -1.45 -17.66 -10.52
C HIS A 22 -1.04 -19.11 -10.18
N CYS A 23 -1.06 -19.57 -8.92
CA CYS A 23 -0.70 -20.96 -8.60
C CYS A 23 -1.89 -21.83 -8.14
N LYS A 24 -2.41 -22.66 -9.06
CA LYS A 24 -3.10 -23.92 -8.74
C LYS A 24 -2.53 -25.06 -9.59
N ARG A 25 -1.46 -25.69 -9.10
CA ARG A 25 -1.02 -27.05 -9.46
C ARG A 25 -0.42 -27.75 -8.23
N PRO A 26 -0.47 -29.09 -8.15
CA PRO A 26 -0.14 -29.82 -6.95
C PRO A 26 1.37 -29.94 -6.71
N ASN A 27 1.77 -29.73 -5.46
CA ASN A 27 2.95 -30.25 -4.75
C ASN A 27 4.24 -30.49 -5.56
N ASN A 28 4.89 -29.41 -6.00
CA ASN A 28 6.36 -29.32 -6.03
C ASN A 28 6.72 -27.90 -5.61
N GLY A 29 6.77 -27.68 -4.29
CA GLY A 29 6.99 -26.37 -3.70
C GLY A 29 8.44 -25.92 -3.89
N ILE A 30 8.66 -24.85 -4.64
CA ILE A 30 9.86 -24.02 -4.49
C ILE A 30 9.61 -23.19 -3.22
N ALA A 31 10.19 -23.64 -2.10
CA ALA A 31 10.19 -22.87 -0.86
C ALA A 31 11.19 -21.73 -1.00
N VAL A 32 10.71 -20.52 -1.30
CA VAL A 32 11.53 -19.31 -1.31
C VAL A 32 11.74 -18.87 0.14
N SER A 33 12.89 -19.20 0.73
CA SER A 33 13.28 -18.64 2.02
C SER A 33 13.76 -17.19 1.78
N ALA A 34 12.94 -16.21 2.14
CA ALA A 34 13.25 -14.79 2.00
C ALA A 34 14.39 -14.31 2.93
N ILE A 35 15.01 -15.21 3.70
CA ILE A 35 16.02 -14.88 4.70
C ILE A 35 17.41 -14.69 4.07
N LYS A 36 17.72 -15.36 2.95
CA LYS A 36 19.02 -15.26 2.28
C LYS A 36 18.99 -14.64 0.88
N GLY A 37 17.80 -14.35 0.34
CA GLY A 37 17.63 -13.81 -1.02
C GLY A 37 17.72 -14.85 -2.13
N ASP A 38 18.06 -16.10 -1.82
CA ASP A 38 18.30 -17.23 -2.75
C ASP A 38 17.04 -17.80 -3.44
N GLY A 39 15.91 -17.08 -3.43
CA GLY A 39 14.72 -17.47 -4.20
C GLY A 39 14.04 -16.30 -4.92
N LEU A 40 14.60 -15.08 -4.75
CA LEU A 40 14.12 -13.91 -5.45
C LEU A 40 14.71 -13.83 -6.87
N TYR A 41 15.89 -14.40 -7.09
CA TYR A 41 16.57 -14.41 -8.39
C TYR A 41 15.82 -15.30 -9.38
N GLU A 42 15.48 -16.52 -8.96
CA GLU A 42 14.69 -17.50 -9.72
C GLU A 42 13.29 -16.96 -9.98
N ALA A 43 12.71 -16.24 -9.01
CA ALA A 43 11.44 -15.57 -9.20
C ALA A 43 11.54 -14.47 -10.26
N LEU A 44 12.58 -13.62 -10.24
CA LEU A 44 12.74 -12.51 -11.19
C LEU A 44 13.15 -12.97 -12.59
N GLU A 45 14.06 -13.93 -12.73
CA GLU A 45 14.39 -14.56 -14.02
C GLU A 45 13.17 -15.26 -14.60
N TRP A 46 12.44 -16.04 -13.79
CA TRP A 46 11.16 -16.61 -14.22
C TRP A 46 10.15 -15.54 -14.59
N THR A 47 10.13 -14.40 -13.89
CA THR A 47 9.21 -13.29 -14.23
C THR A 47 9.59 -12.69 -15.57
N GLN A 48 10.88 -12.47 -15.84
CA GLN A 48 11.37 -11.98 -17.14
C GLN A 48 11.05 -12.99 -18.26
N GLU A 49 11.38 -14.26 -18.10
CA GLU A 49 11.04 -15.31 -19.08
C GLU A 49 9.53 -15.43 -19.31
N ALA A 50 8.74 -15.36 -18.23
CA ALA A 50 7.28 -15.37 -18.29
C ALA A 50 6.71 -14.14 -19.01
N TYR A 51 7.38 -13.00 -18.90
CA TYR A 51 6.96 -11.72 -19.49
C TYR A 51 7.31 -11.64 -20.98
N PHE A 52 8.40 -12.28 -21.39
CA PHE A 52 8.91 -12.21 -22.77
C PHE A 52 8.60 -13.45 -23.64
N ASP A 53 7.98 -14.51 -23.11
CA ASP A 53 7.56 -15.68 -23.91
C ASP A 53 6.28 -15.41 -24.75
N PRO A 54 6.37 -15.32 -26.08
CA PRO A 54 5.23 -15.03 -26.95
C PRO A 54 4.16 -16.14 -26.94
N LYS A 55 4.56 -17.40 -26.71
CA LYS A 55 3.64 -18.55 -26.67
C LYS A 55 2.78 -18.52 -25.42
N ARG A 56 3.33 -18.02 -24.32
CA ARG A 56 2.62 -17.84 -23.05
C ARG A 56 1.60 -16.70 -23.14
N ALA A 57 1.93 -15.60 -23.81
CA ALA A 57 1.00 -14.50 -24.05
C ALA A 57 -0.24 -14.94 -24.85
N ALA A 58 -0.09 -15.78 -25.86
CA ALA A 58 -1.21 -16.34 -26.63
C ALA A 58 -2.13 -17.23 -25.78
N LYS A 59 -1.54 -18.09 -24.94
CA LYS A 59 -2.28 -18.99 -24.05
C LYS A 59 -3.04 -18.26 -22.94
N ILE A 60 -2.53 -17.11 -22.48
CA ILE A 60 -3.22 -16.24 -21.52
C ILE A 60 -4.46 -15.62 -22.17
N LYS A 61 -4.35 -15.13 -23.40
CA LYS A 61 -5.50 -14.56 -24.13
C LYS A 61 -6.64 -15.56 -24.31
N GLU A 62 -6.32 -16.81 -24.66
CA GLU A 62 -7.31 -17.89 -24.81
C GLU A 62 -8.00 -18.24 -23.49
N ARG A 63 -7.24 -18.35 -22.39
CA ARG A 63 -7.79 -18.63 -21.06
C ARG A 63 -8.69 -17.49 -20.57
N ASP A 64 -8.26 -16.25 -20.77
CA ASP A 64 -9.00 -15.08 -20.29
C ASP A 64 -10.31 -14.91 -21.09
N ALA A 65 -10.34 -15.26 -22.37
CA ALA A 65 -11.56 -15.34 -23.18
C ALA A 65 -12.55 -16.40 -22.65
N LEU A 66 -12.06 -17.59 -22.30
CA LEU A 66 -12.87 -18.66 -21.72
C LEU A 66 -13.44 -18.28 -20.34
N GLU A 67 -12.67 -17.56 -19.51
CA GLU A 67 -13.13 -17.10 -18.20
C GLU A 67 -14.18 -15.99 -18.33
N GLN A 68 -14.06 -15.11 -19.32
CA GLN A 68 -15.08 -14.10 -19.63
C GLN A 68 -16.39 -14.73 -20.09
N GLN A 69 -16.33 -15.77 -20.93
CA GLN A 69 -17.52 -16.52 -21.35
C GLN A 69 -18.26 -17.15 -20.16
N LYS A 70 -17.53 -17.84 -19.26
CA LYS A 70 -18.13 -18.44 -18.06
C LYS A 70 -18.74 -17.41 -17.11
N LYS A 71 -18.14 -16.22 -17.00
CA LYS A 71 -18.71 -15.12 -16.19
C LYS A 71 -19.97 -14.54 -16.80
N ALA A 72 -20.06 -14.46 -18.13
CA ALA A 72 -21.26 -14.01 -18.82
C ALA A 72 -22.43 -14.99 -18.60
N GLU A 73 -22.16 -16.29 -18.74
CA GLU A 73 -23.15 -17.36 -18.50
C GLU A 73 -23.65 -17.38 -17.06
N ALA A 74 -22.74 -17.25 -16.08
CA ALA A 74 -23.11 -17.19 -14.66
C ALA A 74 -23.89 -15.92 -14.29
N LYS A 75 -23.62 -14.80 -14.97
CA LYS A 75 -24.34 -13.55 -14.76
C LYS A 75 -25.77 -13.63 -15.30
N ALA A 76 -25.97 -14.22 -16.48
CA ALA A 76 -27.31 -14.44 -17.05
C ALA A 76 -28.18 -15.30 -16.14
N ALA A 77 -27.65 -16.43 -15.63
CA ALA A 77 -28.37 -17.30 -14.69
C ALA A 77 -28.69 -16.62 -13.35
N ALA A 78 -27.84 -15.68 -12.90
CA ALA A 78 -28.07 -14.94 -11.66
C ALA A 78 -29.09 -13.81 -11.81
N GLU A 79 -29.24 -13.22 -13.01
CA GLU A 79 -30.26 -12.21 -13.31
C GLU A 79 -31.66 -12.85 -13.39
N GLU A 80 -31.79 -14.03 -14.01
CA GLU A 80 -33.06 -14.80 -14.02
C GLU A 80 -33.52 -15.20 -12.61
N ALA A 81 -32.59 -15.58 -11.72
CA ALA A 81 -32.91 -15.91 -10.33
C ALA A 81 -33.23 -14.67 -9.44
N LYS A 82 -32.94 -13.47 -9.92
CA LYS A 82 -33.18 -12.21 -9.20
C LYS A 82 -34.56 -11.63 -9.51
N GLU A 83 -35.04 -11.77 -10.74
CA GLU A 83 -36.40 -11.36 -11.14
C GLU A 83 -37.50 -12.15 -10.41
N GLU A 84 -37.25 -13.41 -10.02
CA GLU A 84 -38.20 -14.18 -9.22
C GLU A 84 -38.24 -13.76 -7.73
N LYS A 85 -37.20 -13.11 -7.20
CA LYS A 85 -37.12 -12.69 -5.79
C LYS A 85 -37.54 -11.24 -5.54
N GLU A 86 -37.57 -10.39 -6.57
CA GLU A 86 -37.99 -8.99 -6.42
C GLU A 86 -39.52 -8.79 -6.41
N LYS A 87 -40.31 -9.83 -6.73
CA LYS A 87 -41.79 -9.76 -6.70
C LYS A 87 -42.44 -9.93 -5.32
N GLU A 88 -41.68 -10.13 -4.24
CA GLU A 88 -42.25 -10.49 -2.93
C GLU A 88 -41.90 -9.55 -1.75
N LYS A 89 -41.31 -8.37 -1.99
CA LYS A 89 -40.99 -7.41 -0.92
C LYS A 89 -41.45 -5.99 -1.23
N GLU A 90 -42.75 -5.82 -1.30
CA GLU A 90 -43.37 -4.50 -1.27
C GLU A 90 -44.36 -4.42 -0.09
N LYS A 91 -43.83 -4.24 1.14
CA LYS A 91 -44.61 -3.74 2.29
C LYS A 91 -43.75 -2.87 3.21
N GLU A 92 -44.22 -1.64 3.36
CA GLU A 92 -43.85 -0.54 4.26
C GLU A 92 -42.47 0.14 4.06
N PRO A 93 -42.41 1.50 4.11
CA PRO A 93 -41.16 2.24 4.03
C PRO A 93 -40.37 1.99 5.32
N LYS A 94 -39.45 1.02 5.28
CA LYS A 94 -38.48 0.83 6.36
C LYS A 94 -37.68 2.11 6.51
N LYS A 95 -37.77 2.76 7.68
CA LYS A 95 -36.86 3.84 8.07
C LYS A 95 -35.44 3.43 7.72
N SER A 96 -34.68 4.33 7.12
CA SER A 96 -33.30 4.00 6.77
C SER A 96 -32.50 3.72 8.05
N LYS A 97 -31.55 2.78 7.99
CA LYS A 97 -30.72 2.43 9.16
C LYS A 97 -30.00 3.65 9.76
N LEU A 98 -29.70 4.65 8.92
CA LEU A 98 -29.13 5.91 9.35
C LEU A 98 -30.08 6.73 10.22
N GLU A 99 -31.38 6.81 9.87
CA GLU A 99 -32.38 7.51 10.68
C GLU A 99 -32.48 6.91 12.10
N GLU A 100 -32.51 5.57 12.19
CA GLU A 100 -32.51 4.86 13.48
C GLU A 100 -31.28 5.23 14.32
N TRP A 101 -30.11 5.32 13.69
CA TRP A 101 -28.86 5.67 14.36
C TRP A 101 -28.81 7.13 14.82
N VAL A 102 -29.36 8.05 14.04
CA VAL A 102 -29.44 9.47 14.41
C VAL A 102 -30.40 9.68 15.59
N GLU A 103 -31.52 8.94 15.62
CA GLU A 103 -32.50 8.99 16.71
C GLU A 103 -32.03 8.29 18.01
N ARG A 104 -31.07 7.35 17.94
CA ARG A 104 -30.56 6.59 19.09
C ARG A 104 -30.03 7.50 20.19
N LYS A 105 -30.48 7.37 21.44
CA LYS A 105 -29.89 8.11 22.57
C LYS A 105 -28.50 7.55 22.90
N ASP A 106 -27.51 8.43 22.86
CA ASP A 106 -26.14 8.13 23.24
C ASP A 106 -25.86 8.70 24.63
N GLU A 107 -25.09 7.94 25.41
CA GLU A 107 -24.40 8.50 26.58
C GLU A 107 -23.24 9.41 26.14
N ASP A 108 -22.65 10.14 27.09
CA ASP A 108 -21.50 11.01 26.84
C ASP A 108 -20.30 10.24 26.23
N ASP A 109 -19.54 10.90 25.33
CA ASP A 109 -18.46 10.27 24.58
C ASP A 109 -17.30 9.78 25.47
N ASP A 110 -16.96 10.53 26.52
CA ASP A 110 -15.89 10.13 27.44
C ASP A 110 -16.34 8.98 28.34
N VAL A 111 -17.59 9.00 28.80
CA VAL A 111 -18.20 7.88 29.57
C VAL A 111 -18.28 6.62 28.73
N PHE A 112 -18.68 6.74 27.46
CA PHE A 112 -18.72 5.63 26.50
C PHE A 112 -17.33 5.02 26.29
N LEU A 113 -16.29 5.84 26.05
CA LEU A 113 -14.91 5.37 25.89
C LEU A 113 -14.41 4.68 27.16
N GLU A 114 -14.65 5.26 28.33
CA GLU A 114 -14.24 4.68 29.60
C GLU A 114 -14.88 3.29 29.81
N LYS A 115 -16.19 3.16 29.58
CA LYS A 115 -16.88 1.87 29.67
C LYS A 115 -16.33 0.85 28.68
N PHE A 116 -16.05 1.27 27.45
CA PHE A 116 -15.48 0.39 26.43
C PHE A 116 -14.07 -0.08 26.82
N GLU A 117 -13.19 0.83 27.23
CA GLU A 117 -11.81 0.52 27.64
C GLU A 117 -11.78 -0.41 28.87
N ASN A 118 -12.73 -0.23 29.80
CA ASN A 118 -12.91 -1.08 30.98
C ASN A 118 -13.72 -2.37 30.74
N VAL A 119 -14.20 -2.61 29.51
CA VAL A 119 -15.03 -3.78 29.16
C VAL A 119 -16.32 -3.87 30.01
N THR A 120 -16.89 -2.70 30.32
CA THR A 120 -18.15 -2.53 31.08
C THR A 120 -19.26 -1.92 30.21
N LEU A 121 -19.05 -1.81 28.90
CA LEU A 121 -20.06 -1.32 27.98
C LEU A 121 -21.28 -2.26 27.95
N ASP A 122 -22.45 -1.70 28.25
CA ASP A 122 -23.72 -2.41 28.22
C ASP A 122 -24.26 -2.52 26.78
N GLY A 123 -24.93 -3.63 26.48
CA GLY A 123 -25.59 -3.85 25.18
C GLY A 123 -24.71 -4.50 24.10
N PRO A 124 -25.26 -4.66 22.88
CA PRO A 124 -24.57 -5.34 21.79
C PRO A 124 -23.52 -4.44 21.13
N PHE A 125 -22.36 -5.02 20.81
CA PHE A 125 -21.36 -4.37 19.97
C PHE A 125 -21.75 -4.47 18.49
N ASP A 126 -22.55 -3.50 18.03
CA ASP A 126 -23.03 -3.41 16.65
C ASP A 126 -22.13 -2.51 15.76
N HIS A 127 -22.52 -2.38 14.49
CA HIS A 127 -21.78 -1.56 13.52
C HIS A 127 -21.71 -0.08 13.91
N TYR A 128 -22.76 0.45 14.56
CA TYR A 128 -22.79 1.84 15.03
C TYR A 128 -21.72 2.08 16.10
N VAL A 129 -21.66 1.19 17.10
CA VAL A 129 -20.68 1.25 18.19
C VAL A 129 -19.26 1.18 17.64
N HIS A 130 -18.99 0.32 16.65
CA HIS A 130 -17.67 0.23 16.03
C HIS A 130 -17.27 1.53 15.32
N LEU A 131 -18.17 2.15 14.55
CA LEU A 131 -17.90 3.42 13.89
C LEU A 131 -17.71 4.57 14.88
N ARG A 132 -18.54 4.64 15.93
CA ARG A 132 -18.42 5.64 17.00
C ARG A 132 -17.06 5.55 17.68
N LEU A 133 -16.65 4.33 18.02
CA LEU A 133 -15.35 4.06 18.61
C LEU A 133 -14.19 4.56 17.74
N ALA A 134 -14.21 4.22 16.45
CA ALA A 134 -13.17 4.65 15.52
C ALA A 134 -13.13 6.18 15.40
N TYR A 135 -14.29 6.83 15.29
CA TYR A 135 -14.44 8.29 15.23
C TYR A 135 -13.82 8.96 16.47
N LEU A 136 -14.18 8.49 17.67
CA LEU A 136 -13.70 9.07 18.93
C LEU A 136 -12.19 8.90 19.11
N TYR A 137 -11.64 7.73 18.77
CA TYR A 137 -10.19 7.54 18.87
C TYR A 137 -9.42 8.42 17.87
N PHE A 138 -9.93 8.61 16.65
CA PHE A 138 -9.26 9.47 15.68
C PHE A 138 -9.35 10.95 16.03
N THR A 139 -10.51 11.43 16.49
CA THR A 139 -10.68 12.84 16.90
C THR A 139 -9.88 13.19 18.16
N LYS A 140 -9.71 12.23 19.09
CA LYS A 140 -8.97 12.44 20.35
C LYS A 140 -7.45 12.25 20.21
N PHE A 141 -6.98 11.28 19.41
CA PHE A 141 -5.56 10.88 19.38
C PHE A 141 -4.89 11.00 18.00
N GLY A 142 -5.65 11.36 16.96
CA GLY A 142 -5.18 11.37 15.57
C GLY A 142 -4.99 9.97 14.98
N ARG A 143 -4.67 9.89 13.68
CA ARG A 143 -4.63 8.62 12.93
C ARG A 143 -3.78 7.54 13.58
N ARG A 144 -2.51 7.84 13.88
CA ARG A 144 -1.54 6.81 14.28
C ARG A 144 -1.85 6.23 15.66
N GLN A 145 -2.05 7.09 16.65
CA GLN A 145 -2.34 6.66 18.01
C GLN A 145 -3.78 6.14 18.12
N GLY A 146 -4.72 6.77 17.42
CA GLY A 146 -6.11 6.33 17.35
C GLY A 146 -6.23 4.91 16.78
N LEU A 147 -5.54 4.61 15.67
CA LEU A 147 -5.53 3.25 15.10
C LEU A 147 -4.95 2.23 16.08
N GLN A 148 -3.82 2.54 16.73
CA GLN A 148 -3.25 1.64 17.74
C GLN A 148 -4.25 1.34 18.87
N LYS A 149 -4.94 2.38 19.38
CA LYS A 149 -5.95 2.24 20.43
C LYS A 149 -7.18 1.45 19.97
N ILE A 150 -7.67 1.69 18.75
CA ILE A 150 -8.78 0.90 18.16
C ILE A 150 -8.42 -0.58 18.21
N PHE A 151 -7.25 -0.97 17.70
CA PHE A 151 -6.83 -2.36 17.65
C PHE A 151 -6.66 -2.97 19.04
N SER A 152 -5.91 -2.32 19.95
CA SER A 152 -5.66 -2.87 21.29
C SER A 152 -6.94 -3.01 22.11
N ASN A 153 -7.77 -1.96 22.10
CA ASN A 153 -8.94 -1.89 22.98
C ASN A 153 -10.09 -2.74 22.43
N LEU A 154 -10.26 -2.81 21.10
CA LEU A 154 -11.26 -3.69 20.49
C LEU A 154 -10.92 -5.16 20.66
N GLN A 155 -9.65 -5.54 20.51
CA GLN A 155 -9.23 -6.92 20.76
C GLN A 155 -9.45 -7.31 22.23
N ASN A 156 -9.09 -6.43 23.17
CA ASN A 156 -9.33 -6.62 24.60
C ASN A 156 -10.83 -6.74 24.92
N PHE A 157 -11.65 -5.86 24.35
CA PHE A 157 -13.10 -5.85 24.56
C PHE A 157 -13.76 -7.14 24.05
N LEU A 158 -13.51 -7.54 22.80
CA LEU A 158 -14.13 -8.72 22.19
C LEU A 158 -13.67 -10.04 22.82
N THR A 159 -12.48 -10.07 23.43
CA THR A 159 -11.96 -11.27 24.10
C THR A 159 -12.51 -11.43 25.51
N LYS A 160 -12.76 -10.31 26.21
CA LYS A 160 -13.19 -10.32 27.63
C LYS A 160 -14.70 -10.14 27.82
N SER A 161 -15.38 -9.51 26.87
CA SER A 161 -16.82 -9.25 26.99
C SER A 161 -17.62 -10.54 26.85
N LYS A 162 -18.57 -10.74 27.77
CA LYS A 162 -19.52 -11.87 27.71
C LYS A 162 -20.64 -11.63 26.70
N ASN A 163 -20.81 -10.39 26.25
CA ASN A 163 -21.95 -9.96 25.44
C ASN A 163 -21.65 -9.94 23.93
N THR A 164 -20.47 -10.40 23.51
CA THR A 164 -20.04 -10.35 22.11
C THR A 164 -20.02 -11.75 21.49
N ARG A 165 -20.89 -11.97 20.50
CA ARG A 165 -20.83 -13.17 19.62
C ARG A 165 -19.79 -13.02 18.50
N ASN A 166 -19.23 -11.82 18.34
CA ASN A 166 -18.36 -11.47 17.23
C ASN A 166 -16.90 -11.75 17.57
N THR A 167 -16.22 -12.41 16.65
CA THR A 167 -14.77 -12.61 16.73
C THR A 167 -14.06 -11.38 16.17
N PHE A 168 -12.95 -11.00 16.81
CA PHE A 168 -12.12 -9.90 16.32
C PHE A 168 -11.56 -10.25 14.93
N SER A 169 -11.61 -9.28 14.02
CA SER A 169 -11.00 -9.42 12.70
C SER A 169 -10.16 -8.20 12.35
N ILE A 170 -8.87 -8.43 12.08
CA ILE A 170 -7.92 -7.38 11.72
C ILE A 170 -8.33 -6.68 10.43
N THR A 171 -8.73 -7.43 9.40
CA THR A 171 -9.12 -6.85 8.11
C THR A 171 -10.38 -6.01 8.22
N ILE A 172 -11.41 -6.51 8.92
CA ILE A 172 -12.67 -5.77 9.11
C ILE A 172 -12.43 -4.49 9.91
N THR A 173 -11.68 -4.59 11.01
CA THR A 173 -11.34 -3.44 11.86
C THR A 173 -10.55 -2.41 11.08
N TYR A 174 -9.54 -2.84 10.32
CA TYR A 174 -8.74 -1.94 9.49
C TYR A 174 -9.60 -1.23 8.44
N PHE A 175 -10.47 -1.97 7.74
CA PHE A 175 -11.33 -1.42 6.71
C PHE A 175 -12.22 -0.29 7.25
N TRP A 176 -12.95 -0.54 8.34
CA TRP A 176 -13.85 0.46 8.90
C TRP A 176 -13.11 1.63 9.54
N ALA A 177 -12.01 1.38 10.24
CA ALA A 177 -11.16 2.44 10.76
C ALA A 177 -10.62 3.32 9.61
N HIS A 178 -10.20 2.71 8.50
CA HIS A 178 -9.73 3.44 7.33
C HIS A 178 -10.84 4.24 6.65
N MET A 179 -12.05 3.69 6.51
CA MET A 179 -13.22 4.42 5.98
C MET A 179 -13.59 5.63 6.84
N VAL A 180 -13.60 5.47 8.17
CA VAL A 180 -13.88 6.58 9.11
C VAL A 180 -12.81 7.66 9.01
N TRP A 181 -11.53 7.28 8.99
CA TRP A 181 -10.44 8.24 8.80
C TRP A 181 -10.55 8.99 7.47
N TYR A 182 -10.81 8.27 6.37
CA TYR A 182 -11.01 8.87 5.06
C TYR A 182 -12.16 9.88 5.06
N ALA A 183 -13.29 9.53 5.66
CA ALA A 183 -14.47 10.40 5.79
C ALA A 183 -14.19 11.66 6.62
N LEU A 184 -13.47 11.52 7.74
CA LEU A 184 -13.05 12.64 8.59
C LEU A 184 -12.21 13.65 7.79
N GLU A 185 -11.20 13.16 7.07
CA GLU A 185 -10.31 14.00 6.26
C GLU A 185 -11.01 14.62 5.06
N ALA A 186 -11.93 13.89 4.41
CA ALA A 186 -12.64 14.37 3.24
C ALA A 186 -13.65 15.47 3.59
N THR A 187 -14.30 15.35 4.74
CA THR A 187 -15.34 16.30 5.16
C THR A 187 -14.80 17.46 6.00
N LYS A 188 -13.60 17.32 6.59
CA LYS A 188 -12.96 18.32 7.47
C LYS A 188 -13.91 18.85 8.56
N ILE A 189 -14.83 18.00 8.99
CA ILE A 189 -15.74 18.28 10.09
C ILE A 189 -14.87 18.54 11.32
N GLY A 190 -15.20 19.58 12.09
CA GLY A 190 -14.47 19.91 13.31
C GLY A 190 -14.60 18.80 14.35
N LYS A 191 -14.29 19.10 15.61
CA LYS A 191 -14.65 18.22 16.74
C LYS A 191 -16.17 18.26 17.01
N ASP A 192 -16.97 18.11 15.95
CA ASP A 192 -18.42 18.07 16.02
C ASP A 192 -18.89 16.75 16.65
N ASN A 193 -20.21 16.58 16.83
CA ASN A 193 -20.78 15.34 17.36
C ASN A 193 -20.73 14.22 16.30
N PHE A 194 -20.43 12.99 16.72
CA PHE A 194 -20.44 11.77 15.89
C PHE A 194 -21.68 11.61 14.99
N LYS A 195 -22.87 11.99 15.46
CA LYS A 195 -24.09 11.88 14.65
C LYS A 195 -24.08 12.80 13.44
N THR A 196 -23.59 14.03 13.60
CA THR A 196 -23.40 14.97 12.49
C THR A 196 -22.43 14.38 11.47
N PHE A 197 -21.35 13.76 11.95
CA PHE A 197 -20.41 13.04 11.10
C PHE A 197 -21.08 11.92 10.28
N LEU A 198 -21.99 11.13 10.87
CA LEU A 198 -22.74 10.09 10.16
C LEU A 198 -23.70 10.65 9.11
N VAL A 199 -24.40 11.75 9.42
CA VAL A 199 -25.31 12.43 8.46
C VAL A 199 -24.54 12.92 7.24
N MET A 200 -23.33 13.44 7.43
CA MET A 200 -22.46 13.89 6.34
C MET A 200 -21.81 12.73 5.57
N ASN A 201 -21.75 11.54 6.17
CA ASN A 201 -21.11 10.36 5.59
C ASN A 201 -22.06 9.14 5.63
N PRO A 202 -23.25 9.22 4.99
CA PRO A 202 -24.32 8.24 5.15
C PRO A 202 -23.92 6.83 4.72
N ARG A 203 -22.96 6.72 3.78
CA ARG A 203 -22.43 5.44 3.29
C ARG A 203 -21.77 4.58 4.37
N LEU A 204 -21.29 5.18 5.46
CA LEU A 204 -20.68 4.43 6.56
C LEU A 204 -21.73 3.56 7.28
N SER A 205 -23.00 3.95 7.27
CA SER A 205 -24.09 3.16 7.88
C SER A 205 -24.40 1.86 7.14
N ASP A 206 -24.07 1.81 5.84
CA ASP A 206 -24.22 0.63 5.02
C ASP A 206 -23.08 -0.36 5.28
N PHE A 207 -23.38 -1.40 6.07
CA PHE A 207 -22.43 -2.48 6.31
C PHE A 207 -21.98 -3.17 5.02
N GLY A 208 -22.78 -3.12 3.95
CA GLY A 208 -22.45 -3.65 2.63
C GLY A 208 -21.35 -2.91 1.88
N LEU A 209 -20.87 -1.76 2.38
CA LEU A 209 -19.84 -0.95 1.71
C LEU A 209 -18.56 -1.73 1.39
N TYR A 210 -18.18 -2.71 2.24
CA TYR A 210 -16.98 -3.52 1.99
C TYR A 210 -17.09 -4.32 0.68
N LYS A 211 -18.30 -4.63 0.21
CA LYS A 211 -18.53 -5.41 -1.02
C LYS A 211 -18.04 -4.69 -2.26
N GLU A 212 -17.75 -3.40 -2.20
CA GLU A 212 -17.09 -2.72 -3.31
C GLU A 212 -15.61 -3.10 -3.45
N TYR A 213 -14.96 -3.42 -2.34
CA TYR A 213 -13.50 -3.64 -2.28
C TYR A 213 -13.16 -5.11 -2.09
N TYR A 214 -14.00 -5.85 -1.37
CA TYR A 214 -13.76 -7.22 -0.97
C TYR A 214 -14.84 -8.18 -1.44
N SER A 215 -14.48 -9.44 -1.67
CA SER A 215 -15.41 -10.56 -1.70
C SER A 215 -15.85 -10.98 -0.28
N ASP A 216 -17.04 -11.57 -0.16
CA ASP A 216 -17.53 -12.10 1.12
C ASP A 216 -16.63 -13.22 1.66
N ASP A 217 -16.04 -14.01 0.75
CA ASP A 217 -15.15 -15.11 1.11
C ASP A 217 -13.86 -14.60 1.77
N LEU A 218 -13.26 -13.54 1.25
CA LEU A 218 -12.08 -12.92 1.86
C LEU A 218 -12.44 -12.14 3.13
N PHE A 219 -13.49 -11.32 3.10
CA PHE A 219 -13.76 -10.36 4.17
C PHE A 219 -14.41 -10.96 5.42
N LEU A 220 -15.35 -11.90 5.24
CA LEU A 220 -16.15 -12.44 6.35
C LEU A 220 -15.77 -13.87 6.73
N LYS A 221 -15.43 -14.71 5.73
CA LYS A 221 -15.28 -16.16 5.93
C LYS A 221 -13.83 -16.60 6.14
N ASN A 222 -12.87 -15.89 5.55
CA ASN A 222 -11.47 -16.28 5.61
C ASN A 222 -10.90 -16.10 7.02
N ALA A 223 -10.41 -17.19 7.63
CA ALA A 223 -9.78 -17.16 8.94
C ALA A 223 -8.55 -16.22 8.98
N LYS A 224 -7.76 -16.15 7.89
CA LYS A 224 -6.59 -15.26 7.81
C LYS A 224 -6.96 -13.79 7.91
N SER A 225 -8.14 -13.39 7.43
CA SER A 225 -8.60 -12.00 7.56
C SER A 225 -8.72 -11.55 9.01
N ARG A 226 -8.82 -12.52 9.95
CA ARG A 226 -8.89 -12.25 11.38
C ARG A 226 -7.53 -12.00 12.01
N GLU A 227 -6.50 -12.70 11.53
CA GLU A 227 -5.14 -12.72 12.08
C GLU A 227 -4.20 -11.72 11.40
N GLU A 228 -4.48 -11.36 10.16
CA GLU A 228 -3.67 -10.42 9.39
C GLU A 228 -4.54 -9.50 8.53
N PHE A 229 -3.94 -8.37 8.12
CA PHE A 229 -4.60 -7.45 7.21
C PHE A 229 -4.51 -8.00 5.79
N MET A 230 -5.68 -8.22 5.19
CA MET A 230 -5.81 -8.63 3.80
C MET A 230 -6.17 -7.43 2.93
N PHE A 231 -5.46 -7.29 1.82
CA PHE A 231 -5.76 -6.27 0.82
C PHE A 231 -7.07 -6.57 0.07
N PRO A 232 -7.76 -5.55 -0.46
CA PRO A 232 -8.91 -5.73 -1.36
C PRO A 232 -8.61 -6.69 -2.51
N ASP A 233 -9.49 -7.66 -2.76
CA ASP A 233 -9.37 -8.63 -3.86
C ASP A 233 -10.16 -8.24 -5.11
N LYS A 234 -11.05 -7.25 -5.03
CA LYS A 234 -11.74 -6.72 -6.21
C LYS A 234 -10.81 -5.76 -6.97
N LYS A 235 -10.28 -6.28 -8.08
CA LYS A 235 -9.17 -5.73 -8.88
C LYS A 235 -9.29 -4.25 -9.28
N ASP A 236 -10.50 -3.71 -9.34
CA ASP A 236 -10.72 -2.35 -9.85
C ASP A 236 -10.83 -1.28 -8.76
N LYS A 237 -10.79 -1.66 -7.47
CA LYS A 237 -11.00 -0.73 -6.36
C LYS A 237 -9.95 -0.89 -5.26
N GLN A 238 -8.98 0.02 -5.25
CA GLN A 238 -8.12 0.23 -4.09
C GLN A 238 -8.89 0.99 -3.01
N LEU A 239 -8.50 0.81 -1.74
CA LEU A 239 -9.07 1.62 -0.67
C LEU A 239 -8.76 3.10 -0.93
N PRO A 240 -9.75 3.99 -0.73
CA PRO A 240 -9.58 5.42 -0.97
C PRO A 240 -8.51 5.97 -0.04
N SER A 241 -7.59 6.78 -0.55
CA SER A 241 -6.43 7.25 0.20
C SER A 241 -6.43 8.77 0.26
N THR A 242 -6.27 9.34 1.45
CA THR A 242 -6.18 10.80 1.68
C THR A 242 -4.77 11.34 1.43
N VAL A 243 -3.93 10.60 0.68
CA VAL A 243 -2.54 10.99 0.39
C VAL A 243 -2.46 12.37 -0.26
N ASP A 244 -3.53 12.83 -0.92
CA ASP A 244 -3.61 14.19 -1.45
C ASP A 244 -3.76 15.29 -0.37
N THR A 245 -4.46 15.05 0.73
CA THR A 245 -4.61 16.03 1.83
C THR A 245 -3.35 16.12 2.67
N ASN A 246 -2.70 14.99 2.93
CA ASN A 246 -1.41 14.97 3.62
C ASN A 246 -0.28 15.55 2.77
N LEU A 247 -0.41 15.60 1.44
CA LEU A 247 0.51 16.35 0.57
C LEU A 247 0.44 17.85 0.86
N GLN A 248 -0.71 18.39 1.27
CA GLN A 248 -0.88 19.81 1.57
C GLN A 248 -0.39 20.15 2.97
N GLU A 249 -0.67 19.31 3.98
CA GLU A 249 -0.06 19.43 5.31
C GLU A 249 1.43 19.11 5.30
N LEU A 250 1.90 18.16 4.49
CA LEU A 250 3.33 17.98 4.21
C LEU A 250 3.89 19.17 3.45
N LYS A 251 3.15 19.81 2.54
CA LYS A 251 3.59 21.06 1.87
C LYS A 251 3.66 22.23 2.85
N GLU A 252 2.77 22.31 3.83
CA GLU A 252 2.76 23.36 4.87
C GLU A 252 3.77 23.08 5.98
N ALA A 253 3.95 21.82 6.41
CA ALA A 253 5.06 21.40 7.27
C ALA A 253 6.42 21.53 6.54
N LYS A 254 6.45 21.34 5.21
CA LYS A 254 7.60 21.68 4.33
C LYS A 254 7.71 23.17 3.99
N LYS A 255 6.73 24.03 4.31
CA LYS A 255 6.98 25.48 4.31
C LYS A 255 7.89 25.88 5.46
N GLY A 256 7.95 25.08 6.55
CA GLY A 256 8.89 25.26 7.65
C GLY A 256 10.22 24.50 7.47
N ILE A 257 10.22 23.41 6.72
CA ILE A 257 11.43 22.69 6.32
C ILE A 257 11.53 22.83 4.82
N ASP A 258 12.26 23.85 4.36
CA ASP A 258 12.52 24.06 2.95
C ASP A 258 13.39 22.89 2.45
N VAL A 259 12.73 21.78 2.10
CA VAL A 259 13.34 20.59 1.51
C VAL A 259 14.04 20.98 0.21
N ILE A 260 13.59 22.04 -0.46
CA ILE A 260 14.27 22.58 -1.63
C ILE A 260 15.52 23.36 -1.22
N ALA A 261 15.55 24.10 -0.12
CA ALA A 261 16.80 24.69 0.42
C ALA A 261 17.73 23.64 1.00
N GLN A 262 17.25 22.59 1.67
CA GLN A 262 18.08 21.47 2.09
C GLN A 262 18.63 20.71 0.89
N LEU A 263 17.81 20.45 -0.13
CA LEU A 263 18.29 19.86 -1.39
C LEU A 263 19.21 20.82 -2.15
N LYS A 264 19.00 22.14 -2.11
CA LYS A 264 19.89 23.15 -2.69
C LYS A 264 21.17 23.36 -1.87
N GLN A 265 21.14 23.14 -0.57
CA GLN A 265 22.30 23.22 0.31
C GLN A 265 23.13 21.94 0.21
N LEU A 266 22.48 20.77 0.15
CA LEU A 266 23.08 19.51 -0.27
C LEU A 266 23.58 19.57 -1.71
N ALA A 267 22.90 20.30 -2.61
CA ALA A 267 23.37 20.53 -3.97
C ALA A 267 24.49 21.60 -4.07
N LYS A 268 24.61 22.49 -3.08
CA LYS A 268 25.79 23.38 -2.94
C LYS A 268 26.98 22.62 -2.38
N GLU A 269 26.73 21.60 -1.58
CA GLU A 269 27.69 20.58 -1.15
C GLU A 269 27.80 19.43 -2.16
N ASP A 270 27.31 19.59 -3.41
CA ASP A 270 27.41 18.57 -4.47
C ASP A 270 28.86 18.48 -4.94
N THR A 271 29.65 17.88 -4.06
CA THR A 271 30.93 17.30 -4.37
C THR A 271 30.71 16.30 -5.49
N ASP A 272 31.66 16.22 -6.42
CA ASP A 272 31.62 15.24 -7.48
C ASP A 272 31.50 13.82 -6.89
N ASP A 273 30.96 12.88 -7.67
CA ASP A 273 30.67 11.53 -7.18
C ASP A 273 31.90 10.80 -6.60
N LYS A 274 33.11 11.11 -7.09
CA LYS A 274 34.35 10.50 -6.57
C LYS A 274 34.71 11.08 -5.21
N THR A 275 34.58 12.40 -5.04
CA THR A 275 34.77 13.04 -3.74
C THR A 275 33.73 12.56 -2.73
N PHE A 276 32.46 12.46 -3.15
CA PHE A 276 31.39 11.89 -2.31
C PHE A 276 31.74 10.48 -1.84
N ILE A 277 32.13 9.57 -2.75
CA ILE A 277 32.41 8.19 -2.35
C ILE A 277 33.63 8.11 -1.42
N LYS A 278 34.64 8.95 -1.63
CA LYS A 278 35.81 9.01 -0.74
C LYS A 278 35.40 9.43 0.67
N LEU A 279 34.53 10.43 0.80
CA LEU A 279 34.00 10.86 2.10
C LEU A 279 33.13 9.77 2.73
N PHE A 280 32.32 9.06 1.95
CA PHE A 280 31.51 7.93 2.41
C PHE A 280 32.39 6.78 2.94
N GLU A 281 33.39 6.37 2.16
CA GLU A 281 34.34 5.31 2.53
C GLU A 281 35.20 5.68 3.74
N THR A 282 35.51 6.96 3.93
CA THR A 282 36.28 7.43 5.10
C THR A 282 35.42 7.81 6.31
N LYS A 283 34.08 7.69 6.23
CA LYS A 283 33.12 8.15 7.26
C LYS A 283 33.25 9.64 7.61
N GLN A 284 33.59 10.46 6.62
CA GLN A 284 33.73 11.91 6.75
C GLN A 284 32.51 12.67 6.24
N LEU A 285 31.42 11.98 5.89
CA LEU A 285 30.16 12.64 5.54
C LEU A 285 29.58 13.37 6.76
N GLN A 286 29.16 14.61 6.56
CA GLN A 286 28.50 15.45 7.58
C GLN A 286 27.09 14.94 7.96
N GLY A 287 26.57 13.95 7.23
CA GLY A 287 25.27 13.33 7.49
C GLY A 287 25.06 12.08 6.65
N TRP A 288 24.01 11.34 6.99
CA TRP A 288 23.60 10.15 6.26
C TRP A 288 22.09 10.16 6.08
N ASN A 289 21.66 10.13 4.83
CA ASN A 289 20.26 10.19 4.46
C ASN A 289 19.98 9.23 3.30
N HIS A 290 18.71 9.13 2.92
CA HIS A 290 18.29 8.22 1.87
C HIS A 290 18.90 8.54 0.50
N LEU A 291 19.13 9.81 0.17
CA LEU A 291 19.75 10.20 -1.09
C LEU A 291 21.21 9.71 -1.17
N TYR A 292 21.96 9.82 -0.08
CA TYR A 292 23.35 9.33 -0.01
C TYR A 292 23.43 7.82 -0.13
N LEU A 293 22.46 7.09 0.44
CA LEU A 293 22.32 5.66 0.23
C LEU A 293 22.16 5.32 -1.26
N LEU A 294 21.21 5.98 -1.95
CA LEU A 294 20.98 5.74 -3.37
C LEU A 294 22.20 6.11 -4.22
N ARG A 295 22.88 7.22 -3.88
CA ARG A 295 24.10 7.70 -4.56
C ARG A 295 25.26 6.72 -4.44
N ALA A 296 25.50 6.19 -3.23
CA ALA A 296 26.54 5.19 -3.00
C ALA A 296 26.26 3.88 -3.75
N ILE A 297 25.00 3.41 -3.72
CA ILE A 297 24.57 2.23 -4.49
C ILE A 297 24.79 2.45 -5.98
N TRP A 298 24.28 3.56 -6.52
CA TRP A 298 24.43 3.88 -7.95
C TRP A 298 25.90 3.93 -8.36
N TYR A 299 26.74 4.63 -7.58
CA TYR A 299 28.15 4.79 -7.87
C TYR A 299 28.88 3.43 -7.95
N TYR A 300 28.73 2.56 -6.95
CA TYR A 300 29.40 1.26 -7.00
C TYR A 300 28.92 0.38 -8.14
N LEU A 301 27.62 0.41 -8.45
CA LEU A 301 27.09 -0.32 -9.60
C LEU A 301 27.63 0.23 -10.94
N GLU A 302 27.89 1.54 -11.02
CA GLU A 302 28.47 2.20 -12.19
C GLU A 302 29.96 1.91 -12.36
N THR A 303 30.74 1.99 -11.29
CA THR A 303 32.21 1.95 -11.39
C THR A 303 32.80 0.55 -11.37
N ILE A 304 32.21 -0.37 -10.60
CA ILE A 304 32.75 -1.72 -10.39
C ILE A 304 31.76 -2.81 -10.80
N GLY A 305 30.62 -2.43 -11.39
CA GLY A 305 29.59 -3.33 -11.87
C GLY A 305 28.82 -4.03 -10.76
N ARG A 306 27.75 -4.75 -11.13
CA ARG A 306 26.82 -5.36 -10.18
C ARG A 306 27.46 -6.44 -9.29
N LYS A 307 28.30 -7.30 -9.88
CA LYS A 307 28.87 -8.47 -9.19
C LYS A 307 29.77 -8.06 -8.02
N GLU A 308 30.70 -7.15 -8.27
CA GLU A 308 31.61 -6.65 -7.23
C GLU A 308 30.95 -5.54 -6.40
N GLY A 309 30.17 -4.68 -7.05
CA GLY A 309 29.42 -3.59 -6.45
C GLY A 309 28.48 -4.07 -5.34
N LYS A 310 27.77 -5.19 -5.51
CA LYS A 310 26.91 -5.76 -4.47
C LYS A 310 27.67 -5.99 -3.15
N ASN A 311 28.81 -6.67 -3.20
CA ASN A 311 29.57 -6.99 -1.99
C ASN A 311 30.10 -5.72 -1.32
N LYS A 312 30.57 -4.76 -2.12
CA LYS A 312 31.07 -3.47 -1.65
C LYS A 312 29.95 -2.61 -1.04
N ILE A 313 28.78 -2.54 -1.67
CA ILE A 313 27.59 -1.84 -1.15
C ILE A 313 27.20 -2.39 0.22
N PHE A 314 27.12 -3.71 0.36
CA PHE A 314 26.72 -4.35 1.62
C PHE A 314 27.74 -4.11 2.72
N SER A 315 29.03 -4.26 2.43
CA SER A 315 30.08 -4.04 3.42
C SER A 315 30.14 -2.58 3.87
N GLU A 316 30.04 -1.63 2.93
CA GLU A 316 30.13 -0.21 3.24
C GLU A 316 28.89 0.34 3.95
N ILE A 317 27.68 -0.04 3.55
CA ILE A 317 26.46 0.37 4.25
C ILE A 317 26.41 -0.27 5.64
N LYS A 318 26.79 -1.55 5.79
CA LYS A 318 26.89 -2.18 7.11
C LYS A 318 27.92 -1.48 8.00
N ARG A 319 29.06 -1.10 7.43
CA ARG A 319 30.10 -0.33 8.13
C ARG A 319 29.58 1.05 8.54
N HIS A 320 28.76 1.70 7.72
CA HIS A 320 28.20 3.03 7.99
C HIS A 320 27.07 2.99 9.04
N ASP A 321 26.10 2.07 8.90
CA ASP A 321 24.90 1.99 9.75
C ASP A 321 25.13 1.23 11.07
N GLY A 322 26.19 0.39 11.16
CA GLY A 322 26.49 -0.40 12.35
C GLY A 322 25.30 -1.28 12.76
N ASP A 323 24.86 -1.15 14.01
CA ASP A 323 23.72 -1.91 14.55
C ASP A 323 22.37 -1.57 13.91
N ALA A 324 22.27 -0.45 13.19
CA ALA A 324 21.06 -0.06 12.46
C ALA A 324 21.00 -0.69 11.05
N TYR A 325 22.04 -1.41 10.63
CA TYR A 325 22.11 -2.03 9.32
C TYR A 325 20.97 -3.03 9.11
N HIS A 326 20.31 -2.92 7.95
CA HIS A 326 19.24 -3.83 7.56
C HIS A 326 19.52 -4.41 6.17
N GLU A 327 19.84 -5.70 6.14
CA GLU A 327 20.27 -6.41 4.93
C GLU A 327 19.17 -6.42 3.86
N THR A 328 17.94 -6.80 4.22
CA THR A 328 16.80 -6.83 3.29
C THR A 328 16.50 -5.46 2.68
N LEU A 329 16.59 -4.38 3.46
CA LEU A 329 16.34 -3.03 2.99
C LEU A 329 17.45 -2.57 2.04
N THR A 330 18.70 -2.89 2.36
CA THR A 330 19.86 -2.61 1.50
C THR A 330 19.73 -3.33 0.17
N TYR A 331 19.36 -4.61 0.21
CA TYR A 331 19.11 -5.41 -0.98
C TYR A 331 17.98 -4.82 -1.83
N PHE A 332 16.86 -4.45 -1.21
CA PHE A 332 15.73 -3.81 -1.88
C PHE A 332 16.17 -2.55 -2.64
N TRP A 333 16.88 -1.63 -1.98
CA TRP A 333 17.34 -0.40 -2.63
C TRP A 333 18.38 -0.66 -3.71
N LEU A 334 19.25 -1.67 -3.55
CA LEU A 334 20.15 -2.10 -4.62
C LEU A 334 19.37 -2.52 -5.87
N GLN A 335 18.34 -3.35 -5.72
CA GLN A 335 17.50 -3.77 -6.85
C GLN A 335 16.79 -2.58 -7.50
N MET A 336 16.24 -1.66 -6.70
CA MET A 336 15.55 -0.47 -7.21
C MET A 336 16.49 0.42 -8.03
N VAL A 337 17.70 0.71 -7.50
CA VAL A 337 18.67 1.53 -8.20
C VAL A 337 19.16 0.84 -9.48
N ASP A 338 19.44 -0.47 -9.43
CA ASP A 338 19.91 -1.20 -10.61
C ASP A 338 18.85 -1.26 -11.71
N PHE A 339 17.59 -1.53 -11.35
CA PHE A 339 16.46 -1.44 -12.27
C PHE A 339 16.37 -0.05 -12.92
N PHE A 340 16.41 1.03 -12.12
CA PHE A 340 16.32 2.38 -12.65
C PHE A 340 17.57 2.83 -13.43
N ARG A 341 18.74 2.22 -13.19
CA ARG A 341 19.91 2.38 -14.07
C ARG A 341 19.66 1.78 -15.44
N MET A 342 19.10 0.57 -15.52
CA MET A 342 18.73 -0.05 -16.80
C MET A 342 17.67 0.76 -17.54
N VAL A 343 16.62 1.22 -16.85
CA VAL A 343 15.58 2.09 -17.43
C VAL A 343 16.17 3.40 -17.94
N ALA A 344 17.12 3.99 -17.21
CA ALA A 344 17.81 5.20 -17.65
C ALA A 344 18.59 4.99 -18.95
N VAL A 345 19.23 3.83 -19.15
CA VAL A 345 19.90 3.49 -20.41
C VAL A 345 18.91 3.44 -21.58
N GLU A 346 17.73 2.86 -21.37
CA GLU A 346 16.68 2.79 -22.40
C GLU A 346 16.06 4.16 -22.73
N LEU A 347 15.83 4.99 -21.71
CA LEU A 347 15.25 6.33 -21.88
C LEU A 347 16.21 7.32 -22.54
N ASN A 348 17.51 7.07 -22.43
CA ASN A 348 18.56 7.92 -22.97
C ASN A 348 18.76 7.71 -24.48
N THR A 349 17.71 7.99 -25.25
CA THR A 349 17.67 7.82 -26.72
C THR A 349 18.76 8.60 -27.45
N ASN A 350 19.20 9.71 -26.86
CA ASN A 350 20.25 10.58 -27.42
C ASN A 350 21.66 10.04 -27.17
N LYS A 351 21.80 8.89 -26.49
CA LYS A 351 23.08 8.26 -26.12
C LYS A 351 24.03 9.20 -25.37
N THR A 352 23.50 10.22 -24.69
CA THR A 352 24.32 11.12 -23.87
C THR A 352 24.84 10.36 -22.67
N THR A 353 26.15 10.20 -22.53
CA THR A 353 26.74 9.45 -21.41
C THR A 353 26.26 10.02 -20.07
N ILE A 354 25.53 9.23 -19.29
CA ILE A 354 25.13 9.57 -17.92
C ILE A 354 26.35 9.28 -17.05
N SER A 355 27.13 10.31 -16.75
CA SER A 355 28.41 10.16 -16.04
C SER A 355 28.31 10.49 -14.55
N THR A 356 27.19 11.04 -14.10
CA THR A 356 26.99 11.44 -12.71
C THR A 356 25.65 11.02 -12.15
N PHE A 357 25.59 10.86 -10.83
CA PHE A 357 24.36 10.54 -10.11
C PHE A 357 23.29 11.63 -10.32
N THR A 358 23.70 12.90 -10.31
CA THR A 358 22.80 14.04 -10.54
C THR A 358 22.17 13.99 -11.92
N GLN A 359 22.93 13.68 -12.97
CA GLN A 359 22.38 13.47 -14.33
C GLN A 359 21.41 12.28 -14.38
N TRP A 360 21.71 11.19 -13.68
CA TRP A 360 20.82 10.02 -13.61
C TRP A 360 19.47 10.36 -12.96
N ILE A 361 19.49 11.08 -11.83
CA ILE A 361 18.26 11.53 -11.16
C ILE A 361 17.46 12.50 -12.03
N GLU A 362 18.13 13.43 -12.71
CA GLU A 362 17.49 14.39 -13.60
C GLU A 362 16.79 13.69 -14.78
N LEU A 363 17.45 12.72 -15.42
CA LEU A 363 16.84 11.94 -16.49
C LEU A 363 15.58 11.19 -16.03
N LEU A 364 15.63 10.54 -14.86
CA LEU A 364 14.47 9.85 -14.28
C LEU A 364 13.33 10.82 -13.97
N ARG A 365 13.66 12.03 -13.49
CA ARG A 365 12.69 13.08 -13.19
C ARG A 365 11.95 13.54 -14.45
N GLU A 366 12.70 13.87 -15.50
CA GLU A 366 12.16 14.31 -16.79
C GLU A 366 11.25 13.25 -17.44
N ASN A 367 11.54 11.97 -17.19
CA ASN A 367 10.81 10.84 -17.75
C ASN A 367 9.83 10.17 -16.77
N SER A 368 9.58 10.77 -15.59
CA SER A 368 8.72 10.21 -14.55
C SER A 368 7.31 9.84 -15.05
N PHE A 369 6.75 10.60 -16.00
CA PHE A 369 5.47 10.29 -16.64
C PHE A 369 5.49 9.04 -17.52
N ARG A 370 6.64 8.70 -18.13
CA ARG A 370 6.81 7.50 -18.98
C ARG A 370 7.06 6.24 -18.16
N ILE A 371 7.61 6.39 -16.95
CA ILE A 371 7.90 5.32 -16.01
C ILE A 371 6.62 4.88 -15.25
N SER A 372 5.59 5.74 -15.21
CA SER A 372 4.28 5.37 -14.67
C SER A 372 3.62 4.31 -15.55
N PRO A 373 3.09 3.21 -15.00
CA PRO A 373 2.36 2.18 -15.75
C PRO A 373 0.98 2.70 -16.18
N LYS A 374 0.95 3.64 -17.11
CA LYS A 374 -0.24 3.97 -17.90
C LYS A 374 -0.06 3.35 -19.28
N LYS A 375 -0.61 2.14 -19.45
CA LYS A 375 -1.09 1.45 -20.68
C LYS A 375 -0.37 1.62 -22.05
N SER A 376 0.69 2.41 -22.22
CA SER A 376 1.15 2.91 -23.54
C SER A 376 2.53 2.45 -23.99
N TRP A 377 3.26 1.67 -23.20
CA TRP A 377 4.48 1.01 -23.70
C TRP A 377 4.19 -0.05 -24.79
N PHE A 378 2.93 -0.44 -24.96
CA PHE A 378 2.51 -1.52 -25.87
C PHE A 378 1.99 -1.06 -27.25
N SER A 379 2.02 0.23 -27.62
CA SER A 379 1.37 0.69 -28.87
C SER A 379 2.28 1.27 -29.96
N LYS A 380 3.59 1.05 -29.94
CA LYS A 380 4.45 1.40 -31.09
C LYS A 380 5.32 0.23 -31.52
N SER A 381 4.73 -0.72 -32.24
CA SER A 381 5.45 -1.43 -33.29
C SER A 381 5.33 -0.60 -34.57
N THR A 382 6.41 0.06 -34.96
CA THR A 382 6.59 0.54 -36.33
C THR A 382 6.57 -0.68 -37.25
N SER A 383 5.57 -0.76 -38.14
CA SER A 383 5.62 -1.63 -39.30
C SER A 383 6.75 -1.14 -40.21
N TYR A 384 7.70 -2.01 -40.50
CA TYR A 384 8.46 -1.90 -41.73
C TYR A 384 7.64 -2.63 -42.78
N ASP A 385 7.04 -1.87 -43.69
CA ASP A 385 6.54 -2.42 -44.95
C ASP A 385 7.75 -2.74 -45.82
N LEU A 386 7.91 -4.02 -46.14
CA LEU A 386 8.77 -4.51 -47.21
C LEU A 386 7.85 -4.93 -48.34
N GLU A 387 7.60 -4.06 -49.31
CA GLU A 387 7.28 -4.44 -50.69
C GLU A 387 7.96 -3.46 -51.66
N ASP A 388 8.68 -4.06 -52.61
CA ASP A 388 9.51 -3.57 -53.74
C ASP A 388 10.87 -2.88 -53.49
#